data_AF-A0A5B6VTF2-F1
#
_entry.id   AF-A0A5B6VTF2-F1
#
_cell.length_a   1.000
_cell.length_b   1.000
_cell.length_c   1.000
_cell.angle_alpha   90.00
_cell.angle_beta   90.00
_cell.angle_gamma   90.00
#
_symmetry.space_group_name_H-M   'P 1'
#
loop_
_entity.id
_entity.type
_entity.pdbx_description
1 polymer ?
#
loop_
_entity_poly.entity_id
_entity_poly.type
_entity_poly.pdbx_seq_one_letter_code
_entity_poly.pdbx_strand_id
1 'polypeptide(L)'
;MTYMTHMAHFKNFNSSRMQFRDQLPEYMKSFYKPLLDLFGEKEQTTINLNNCVNAKWYNENFVPSMEEYMRNANPKTTDASSVVGRLMNDVTSHKFEQERGHCAPAVECYMREHAVSEEEACSELKKQVENAWKDINQEMILSEISKVVPRPVLTRVLNFTRFIDFIYKIGDEYTHVGKNTKDGITVLLIDPISISY
;
A
#
# COMPACT_ATOMS: atom_id res chain seq x y z
N MET A 1 -27.95 16.42 -4.48
CA MET A 1 -27.15 17.62 -4.84
C MET A 1 -25.64 17.44 -4.59
N THR A 2 -25.22 16.42 -3.83
CA THR A 2 -23.82 16.19 -3.39
C THR A 2 -22.95 15.36 -4.36
N TYR A 3 -23.53 14.48 -5.19
CA TYR A 3 -22.76 13.71 -6.20
C TYR A 3 -22.28 14.58 -7.37
N MET A 4 -23.06 15.59 -7.78
CA MET A 4 -22.59 16.58 -8.77
C MET A 4 -21.43 17.41 -8.24
N THR A 5 -21.37 17.69 -6.94
CA THR A 5 -20.26 18.40 -6.30
C THR A 5 -19.00 17.53 -6.25
N HIS A 6 -19.10 16.23 -5.94
CA HIS A 6 -17.96 15.31 -6.00
C HIS A 6 -17.46 15.08 -7.43
N MET A 7 -18.35 14.91 -8.41
CA MET A 7 -18.00 14.86 -9.84
C MET A 7 -17.39 16.18 -10.35
N ALA A 8 -17.83 17.33 -9.82
CA ALA A 8 -17.24 18.63 -10.14
C ALA A 8 -15.85 18.81 -9.52
N HIS A 9 -15.62 18.36 -8.28
CA HIS A 9 -14.29 18.32 -7.67
C HIS A 9 -13.36 17.32 -8.38
N PHE A 10 -13.87 16.19 -8.88
CA PHE A 10 -13.11 15.19 -9.64
C PHE A 10 -12.79 15.63 -11.08
N LYS A 11 -13.74 16.26 -11.79
CA LYS A 11 -13.47 16.89 -13.09
C LYS A 11 -12.49 18.05 -12.95
N ASN A 12 -12.57 18.83 -11.88
CA ASN A 12 -11.53 19.81 -11.55
C ASN A 12 -10.18 19.14 -11.30
N PHE A 13 -10.11 18.00 -10.59
CA PHE A 13 -8.86 17.26 -10.39
C PHE A 13 -8.21 16.78 -11.72
N ASN A 14 -9.01 16.34 -12.69
CA ASN A 14 -8.53 15.97 -14.03
C ASN A 14 -8.13 17.19 -14.89
N SER A 15 -8.85 18.32 -14.79
CA SER A 15 -8.46 19.58 -15.43
C SER A 15 -7.17 20.16 -14.85
N SER A 16 -6.93 19.99 -13.54
CA SER A 16 -5.70 20.41 -12.86
C SER A 16 -4.49 19.57 -13.28
N ARG A 17 -4.65 18.26 -13.53
CA ARG A 17 -3.56 17.32 -13.88
C ARG A 17 -2.84 17.68 -15.19
N MET A 18 -3.55 18.20 -16.19
CA MET A 18 -2.93 18.64 -17.44
C MET A 18 -2.13 19.94 -17.26
N GLN A 19 -2.58 20.86 -16.40
CA GLN A 19 -1.89 22.14 -16.18
C GLN A 19 -0.54 22.02 -15.46
N PHE A 20 -0.38 21.03 -14.56
CA PHE A 20 0.90 20.80 -13.88
C PHE A 20 1.94 20.12 -14.77
N ARG A 21 1.52 19.34 -15.77
CA ARG A 21 2.44 18.64 -16.67
C ARG A 21 3.31 19.60 -17.47
N ASP A 22 2.75 20.71 -17.92
CA ASP A 22 3.49 21.71 -18.71
C ASP A 22 4.55 22.44 -17.88
N GLN A 23 4.40 22.44 -16.55
CA GLN A 23 5.33 23.05 -15.58
C GLN A 23 6.45 22.11 -15.15
N LEU A 24 6.39 20.82 -15.50
CA LEU A 24 7.43 19.86 -15.14
C LEU A 24 8.67 20.00 -16.04
N PRO A 25 9.87 19.63 -15.56
CA PRO A 25 11.02 19.42 -16.42
C PRO A 25 10.77 18.35 -17.49
N GLU A 26 11.38 18.48 -18.67
CA GLU A 26 11.14 17.56 -19.81
C GLU A 26 11.37 16.08 -19.46
N TYR A 27 12.39 15.78 -18.66
CA TYR A 27 12.66 14.40 -18.23
C TYR A 27 11.55 13.81 -17.35
N MET A 28 10.75 14.63 -16.66
CA MET A 28 9.60 14.15 -15.87
C MET A 28 8.35 14.00 -16.74
N LYS A 29 8.18 14.83 -17.76
CA LYS A 29 7.02 14.79 -18.66
C LYS A 29 6.87 13.44 -19.37
N SER A 30 7.98 12.78 -19.69
CA SER A 30 8.00 11.45 -20.31
C SER A 30 7.49 10.34 -19.40
N PHE A 31 7.70 10.43 -18.09
CA PHE A 31 7.20 9.45 -17.12
C PHE A 31 5.78 9.78 -16.63
N TYR A 32 5.44 11.06 -16.54
CA TYR A 32 4.17 11.50 -15.97
C TYR A 32 2.97 11.14 -16.85
N LYS A 33 3.13 11.17 -18.17
CA LYS A 33 2.03 10.85 -19.11
C LYS A 33 1.56 9.38 -18.98
N PRO A 34 2.44 8.35 -19.09
CA PRO A 34 2.02 6.96 -18.88
C PRO A 34 1.36 6.71 -17.52
N LEU A 35 1.84 7.39 -16.48
CA LEU A 35 1.28 7.29 -15.13
C LEU A 35 -0.16 7.83 -15.08
N LEU A 36 -0.41 9.00 -15.68
CA LEU A 36 -1.76 9.58 -15.76
C LEU A 36 -2.72 8.72 -16.57
N ASP A 37 -2.25 8.20 -17.71
CA ASP A 37 -3.04 7.33 -18.59
C ASP A 37 -3.46 6.05 -17.82
N LEU A 38 -2.52 5.41 -17.11
CA LEU A 38 -2.79 4.25 -16.25
C LEU A 38 -3.84 4.56 -15.17
N PHE A 39 -3.73 5.69 -14.48
CA PHE A 39 -4.70 6.05 -13.44
C PHE A 39 -6.10 6.32 -14.02
N GLY A 40 -6.18 6.95 -15.20
CA GLY A 40 -7.46 7.17 -15.89
C GLY A 40 -8.16 5.85 -16.26
N GLU A 41 -7.42 4.88 -16.80
CA GLU A 41 -7.94 3.55 -17.13
C GLU A 41 -8.43 2.78 -15.90
N LYS A 42 -7.67 2.85 -14.80
CA LYS A 42 -8.02 2.19 -13.53
C LYS A 42 -9.24 2.82 -12.86
N GLU A 43 -9.38 4.13 -12.93
CA GLU A 43 -10.54 4.87 -12.43
C GLU A 43 -11.82 4.42 -13.17
N GLN A 44 -11.76 4.38 -14.51
CA GLN A 44 -12.89 3.94 -15.33
C GLN A 44 -13.28 2.48 -15.03
N THR A 45 -12.30 1.61 -14.81
CA THR A 45 -12.53 0.20 -14.46
C THR A 45 -13.17 0.05 -13.08
N THR A 46 -12.73 0.85 -12.10
CA THR A 46 -13.26 0.82 -10.72
C THR A 46 -14.71 1.32 -10.66
N ILE A 47 -15.02 2.40 -11.38
CA ILE A 47 -16.39 2.93 -11.51
C ILE A 47 -17.33 1.86 -12.09
N ASN A 48 -16.84 1.05 -13.03
CA ASN A 48 -17.63 -0.01 -13.67
C ASN A 48 -17.85 -1.25 -12.78
N LEU A 49 -17.09 -1.43 -11.70
CA LEU A 49 -17.05 -2.68 -10.93
C LEU A 49 -18.05 -2.76 -9.75
N ASN A 50 -18.81 -1.72 -9.45
CA ASN A 50 -20.02 -1.69 -8.58
C ASN A 50 -20.02 -2.50 -7.25
N ASN A 51 -18.85 -2.89 -6.72
CA ASN A 51 -18.71 -3.83 -5.60
C ASN A 51 -18.14 -3.21 -4.32
N CYS A 52 -18.07 -1.88 -4.24
CA CYS A 52 -17.60 -1.18 -3.05
C CYS A 52 -18.74 -0.92 -2.06
N VAL A 53 -18.45 -0.93 -0.76
CA VAL A 53 -19.40 -0.57 0.32
C VAL A 53 -20.09 0.78 0.02
N ASN A 54 -19.35 1.73 -0.55
CA ASN A 54 -19.87 3.02 -1.00
C ASN A 54 -20.96 2.92 -2.09
N ALA A 55 -20.85 1.94 -3.01
CA ALA A 55 -21.86 1.71 -4.04
C ALA A 55 -23.14 1.11 -3.43
N LYS A 56 -23.02 0.26 -2.40
CA LYS A 56 -24.15 -0.25 -1.64
C LYS A 56 -24.88 0.86 -0.88
N TRP A 57 -24.16 1.69 -0.14
CA TRP A 57 -24.74 2.86 0.56
C TRP A 57 -25.50 3.78 -0.40
N TYR A 58 -24.93 4.02 -1.58
CA TYR A 58 -25.57 4.81 -2.63
C TYR A 58 -26.87 4.16 -3.14
N ASN A 59 -26.84 2.87 -3.47
CA ASN A 59 -28.02 2.16 -3.96
C ASN A 59 -29.15 2.06 -2.93
N GLU A 60 -28.79 2.02 -1.64
CA GLU A 60 -29.74 1.93 -0.53
C GLU A 60 -30.17 3.32 0.00
N ASN A 61 -29.66 4.42 -0.57
CA ASN A 61 -29.79 5.78 -0.03
C ASN A 61 -29.44 5.86 1.48
N PHE A 62 -28.48 5.04 1.90
CA PHE A 62 -28.04 4.96 3.29
C PHE A 62 -26.90 5.96 3.53
N VAL A 63 -27.03 6.77 4.57
CA VAL A 63 -25.98 7.68 5.03
C VAL A 63 -25.37 7.08 6.30
N PRO A 64 -24.12 6.59 6.26
CA PRO A 64 -23.48 6.02 7.44
C PRO A 64 -23.19 7.10 8.49
N SER A 65 -22.95 6.68 9.73
CA SER A 65 -22.36 7.58 10.72
C SER A 65 -20.94 7.98 10.28
N MET A 66 -20.42 9.10 10.81
CA MET A 66 -19.05 9.53 10.48
C MET A 66 -18.01 8.48 10.91
N GLU A 67 -18.26 7.79 12.02
CA GLU A 67 -17.42 6.71 12.52
C GLU A 67 -17.44 5.50 11.57
N GLU A 68 -18.62 5.10 11.09
CA GLU A 68 -18.77 4.00 10.13
C GLU A 68 -18.16 4.35 8.77
N TYR A 69 -18.30 5.60 8.31
CA TYR A 69 -17.65 6.10 7.10
C TYR A 69 -16.12 5.99 7.20
N MET A 70 -15.53 6.55 8.24
CA MET A 70 -14.07 6.54 8.43
C MET A 70 -13.51 5.13 8.57
N ARG A 71 -14.23 4.25 9.26
CA ARG A 71 -13.84 2.85 9.46
C ARG A 71 -13.81 2.04 8.17
N ASN A 72 -14.77 2.28 7.26
CA ASN A 72 -14.81 1.63 5.95
C ASN A 72 -13.88 2.30 4.93
N ALA A 73 -13.68 3.62 5.03
CA ALA A 73 -12.78 4.37 4.15
C ALA A 73 -11.30 4.06 4.45
N ASN A 74 -10.95 3.81 5.71
CA ASN A 74 -9.59 3.46 6.12
C ASN A 74 -9.58 2.24 7.08
N PRO A 75 -9.66 1.02 6.54
CA PRO A 75 -9.56 -0.20 7.35
C PRO A 75 -8.25 -0.24 8.14
N LYS A 76 -8.31 -0.63 9.42
CA LYS A 76 -7.12 -0.82 10.27
C LYS A 76 -6.09 -1.77 9.65
N THR A 77 -6.55 -2.73 8.83
CA THR A 77 -5.69 -3.63 8.03
C THR A 77 -4.82 -2.89 7.02
N THR A 78 -5.32 -1.81 6.41
CA THR A 78 -4.59 -0.99 5.44
C THR A 78 -3.51 -0.17 6.15
N ASP A 79 -3.84 0.42 7.30
CA ASP A 79 -2.88 1.14 8.13
C ASP A 79 -1.77 0.20 8.62
N ALA A 80 -2.15 -0.97 9.15
CA ALA A 80 -1.19 -1.96 9.60
C ALA A 80 -0.30 -2.48 8.46
N SER A 81 -0.88 -2.74 7.27
CA SER A 81 -0.11 -3.09 6.06
C SER A 81 0.89 -2.01 5.68
N SER A 82 0.48 -0.73 5.78
CA SER A 82 1.35 0.42 5.50
C SER A 82 2.48 0.54 6.51
N VAL A 83 2.23 0.27 7.79
CA VAL A 83 3.26 0.21 8.85
C VAL A 83 4.27 -0.89 8.54
N VAL A 84 3.81 -2.11 8.20
CA VAL A 84 4.71 -3.20 7.81
C VAL A 84 5.57 -2.78 6.62
N GLY A 85 4.96 -2.22 5.57
CA GLY A 85 5.65 -1.74 4.37
C GLY A 85 6.72 -0.70 4.66
N ARG A 86 6.35 0.36 5.38
CA ARG A 86 7.25 1.48 5.67
C ARG A 86 8.40 1.04 6.56
N LEU A 87 8.12 0.38 7.68
CA LEU A 87 9.14 0.04 8.66
C LEU A 87 10.09 -1.05 8.15
N MET A 88 9.58 -2.08 7.45
CA MET A 88 10.44 -3.09 6.84
C MET A 88 11.36 -2.49 5.78
N ASN A 89 10.84 -1.59 4.93
CA ASN A 89 11.66 -0.90 3.95
C ASN A 89 12.75 -0.07 4.62
N ASP A 90 12.38 0.85 5.52
CA ASP A 90 13.32 1.78 6.16
C ASP A 90 14.39 1.07 7.00
N VAL A 91 14.03 0.00 7.74
CA VAL A 91 15.00 -0.78 8.54
C VAL A 91 15.95 -1.56 7.65
N THR A 92 15.44 -2.19 6.59
CA THR A 92 16.24 -3.07 5.73
C THR A 92 17.14 -2.27 4.76
N SER A 93 16.70 -1.11 4.30
CA SER A 93 17.48 -0.25 3.40
C SER A 93 18.35 0.78 4.12
N HIS A 94 18.31 0.84 5.46
CA HIS A 94 18.89 1.93 6.26
C HIS A 94 20.34 2.29 5.85
N LYS A 95 21.23 1.30 5.85
CA LYS A 95 22.65 1.50 5.56
C LYS A 95 22.90 1.98 4.12
N PHE A 96 22.15 1.42 3.17
CA PHE A 96 22.24 1.81 1.77
C PHE A 96 21.75 3.24 1.54
N GLU A 97 20.66 3.64 2.18
CA GLU A 97 20.16 5.02 2.08
C GLU A 97 21.12 6.04 2.72
N GLN A 98 21.75 5.68 3.85
CA GLN A 98 22.79 6.51 4.47
C GLN A 98 24.00 6.74 3.54
N GLU A 99 24.46 5.70 2.85
CA GLU A 99 25.57 5.81 1.88
C GLU A 99 25.23 6.77 0.73
N ARG A 100 23.96 6.91 0.38
CA ARG A 100 23.46 7.83 -0.65
C ARG A 100 23.24 9.25 -0.14
N GLY A 101 23.50 9.51 1.14
CA GLY A 101 23.23 10.80 1.79
C GLY A 101 21.74 11.05 2.02
N HIS A 102 20.91 10.02 1.97
CA HIS A 102 19.50 10.08 2.36
C HIS A 102 19.36 9.59 3.79
N CYS A 103 18.49 10.23 4.57
CA CYS A 103 18.09 9.69 5.86
C CYS A 103 17.07 8.56 5.65
N ALA A 104 17.27 7.39 6.27
CA ALA A 104 16.17 6.45 6.44
C ALA A 104 15.29 6.98 7.57
N PRO A 105 14.09 7.51 7.26
CA PRO A 105 13.43 8.43 8.16
C PRO A 105 13.00 7.75 9.46
N ALA A 106 12.58 6.48 9.44
CA ALA A 106 12.10 5.82 10.67
C ALA A 106 13.22 5.54 11.68
N VAL A 107 14.35 4.94 11.27
CA VAL A 107 15.43 4.55 12.20
C VAL A 107 16.05 5.78 12.85
N GLU A 108 16.40 6.79 12.04
CA GLU A 108 17.01 8.02 12.54
C GLU A 108 16.05 8.85 13.40
N CYS A 109 14.77 8.95 13.02
CA CYS A 109 13.78 9.62 13.86
C CYS A 109 13.66 8.93 15.21
N TYR A 110 13.59 7.60 15.24
CA TYR A 110 13.47 6.84 16.49
C TYR A 110 14.70 7.02 17.38
N MET A 111 15.91 6.91 16.82
CA MET A 111 17.16 7.15 17.54
C MET A 111 17.20 8.55 18.16
N ARG A 112 16.82 9.58 17.39
CA ARG A 112 16.82 10.98 17.84
C ARG A 112 15.78 11.24 18.93
N GLU A 113 14.58 10.72 18.77
CA GLU A 113 13.46 10.96 19.71
C GLU A 113 13.65 10.25 21.04
N HIS A 114 14.27 9.05 21.02
CA HIS A 114 14.43 8.22 22.21
C HIS A 114 15.85 8.18 22.75
N ALA A 115 16.82 8.85 22.09
CA ALA A 115 18.24 8.86 22.43
C ALA A 115 18.83 7.44 22.60
N VAL A 116 18.51 6.55 21.66
CA VAL A 116 18.91 5.13 21.65
C VAL A 116 19.90 4.83 20.52
N SER A 117 20.56 3.67 20.60
CA SER A 117 21.40 3.15 19.53
C SER A 117 20.60 2.75 18.27
N GLU A 118 21.28 2.59 17.14
CA GLU A 118 20.70 2.10 15.89
C GLU A 118 20.12 0.70 16.06
N GLU A 119 20.83 -0.19 16.78
CA GLU A 119 20.39 -1.55 17.04
C GLU A 119 19.11 -1.59 17.88
N GLU A 120 19.01 -0.76 18.92
CA GLU A 120 17.81 -0.63 19.76
C GLU A 120 16.63 -0.08 18.96
N ALA A 121 16.85 0.96 18.15
CA ALA A 121 15.83 1.52 17.27
C ALA A 121 15.31 0.46 16.27
N CYS A 122 16.21 -0.24 15.57
CA CYS A 122 15.85 -1.30 14.64
C CYS A 122 15.08 -2.43 15.34
N SER A 123 15.50 -2.82 16.55
CA SER A 123 14.79 -3.84 17.33
C SER A 123 13.38 -3.40 17.68
N GLU A 124 13.16 -2.13 18.04
CA GLU A 124 11.85 -1.65 18.43
C GLU A 124 10.92 -1.47 17.22
N LEU A 125 11.43 -0.96 16.11
CA LEU A 125 10.68 -0.87 14.85
C LEU A 125 10.23 -2.26 14.35
N LYS A 126 11.08 -3.30 14.51
CA LYS A 126 10.69 -4.68 14.21
C LYS A 126 9.55 -5.18 15.10
N LYS A 127 9.53 -4.84 16.40
CA LYS A 127 8.38 -5.15 17.26
C LYS A 127 7.11 -4.44 16.82
N GLN A 128 7.20 -3.20 16.33
CA GLN A 128 6.05 -2.50 15.75
C GLN A 128 5.51 -3.22 14.51
N VAL A 129 6.39 -3.74 13.66
CA VAL A 129 6.01 -4.61 12.52
C VAL A 129 5.30 -5.88 12.99
N GLU A 130 5.81 -6.56 14.02
CA GLU A 130 5.16 -7.74 14.60
C GLU A 130 3.75 -7.41 15.16
N ASN A 131 3.60 -6.26 15.82
CA ASN A 131 2.31 -5.82 16.33
C ASN A 131 1.33 -5.46 15.19
N ALA A 132 1.80 -4.83 14.12
CA ALA A 132 0.99 -4.58 12.93
C ALA A 132 0.51 -5.89 12.28
N TRP A 133 1.35 -6.93 12.24
CA TRP A 133 0.92 -8.27 11.82
C TRP A 133 -0.18 -8.87 12.70
N LYS A 134 -0.10 -8.69 14.02
CA LYS A 134 -1.17 -9.11 14.95
C LYS A 134 -2.48 -8.37 14.67
N ASP A 135 -2.41 -7.08 14.39
CA ASP A 135 -3.58 -6.27 14.02
C ASP A 135 -4.22 -6.77 12.71
N ILE A 136 -3.42 -7.07 11.68
CA ILE A 136 -3.92 -7.67 10.43
C ILE A 136 -4.63 -9.00 10.71
N ASN A 137 -4.01 -9.88 11.50
CA ASN A 137 -4.60 -11.18 11.82
C ASN A 137 -5.91 -11.04 12.60
N GLN A 138 -5.96 -10.12 13.55
CA GLN A 138 -7.16 -9.82 14.34
C GLN A 138 -8.30 -9.35 13.42
N GLU A 139 -8.03 -8.41 12.51
CA GLU A 139 -9.03 -7.87 11.60
C GLU A 139 -9.51 -8.90 10.55
N MET A 140 -8.62 -9.78 10.10
CA MET A 140 -8.98 -10.83 9.14
C MET A 140 -9.89 -11.92 9.74
N ILE A 141 -9.82 -12.16 11.06
CA ILE A 141 -10.50 -13.28 11.73
C ILE A 141 -11.66 -12.81 12.60
N LEU A 142 -11.51 -11.69 13.31
CA LEU A 142 -12.31 -11.37 14.49
C LEU A 142 -13.01 -10.01 14.43
N SER A 143 -12.76 -9.17 13.42
CA SER A 143 -13.38 -7.83 13.39
C SER A 143 -14.69 -7.78 12.62
N GLU A 144 -15.53 -6.83 13.01
CA GLU A 144 -16.78 -6.49 12.31
C GLU A 144 -16.52 -6.09 10.85
N ILE A 145 -15.30 -5.64 10.51
CA ILE A 145 -14.93 -5.30 9.13
C ILE A 145 -15.01 -6.51 8.21
N SER A 146 -14.68 -7.70 8.71
CA SER A 146 -14.75 -8.95 7.96
C SER A 146 -16.19 -9.36 7.58
N LYS A 147 -17.19 -8.76 8.26
CA LYS A 147 -18.62 -8.96 7.98
C LYS A 147 -19.16 -7.99 6.93
N VAL A 148 -18.56 -6.81 6.78
CA VAL A 148 -19.02 -5.75 5.86
C VAL A 148 -18.16 -5.62 4.61
N VAL A 149 -16.86 -5.93 4.69
CA VAL A 149 -15.93 -5.92 3.55
C VAL A 149 -15.79 -7.33 2.98
N PRO A 150 -16.00 -7.53 1.67
CA PRO A 150 -15.81 -8.84 1.05
C PRO A 150 -14.41 -9.40 1.27
N ARG A 151 -14.33 -10.66 1.70
CA ARG A 151 -13.05 -11.37 1.94
C ARG A 151 -12.03 -11.27 0.78
N PRO A 152 -12.42 -11.30 -0.51
CA PRO A 152 -11.46 -11.09 -1.60
C PRO A 152 -10.74 -9.73 -1.55
N VAL A 153 -11.42 -8.67 -1.08
CA VAL A 153 -10.82 -7.32 -0.94
C VAL A 153 -9.78 -7.33 0.18
N LEU A 154 -10.13 -7.84 1.36
CA LEU A 154 -9.20 -7.95 2.48
C LEU A 154 -8.00 -8.86 2.14
N THR A 155 -8.22 -9.91 1.35
CA THR A 155 -7.16 -10.81 0.89
C THR A 155 -6.15 -10.08 -0.01
N ARG A 156 -6.54 -9.05 -0.75
CA ARG A 156 -5.59 -8.22 -1.51
C ARG A 156 -4.62 -7.50 -0.59
N VAL A 157 -5.13 -6.88 0.48
CA VAL A 157 -4.31 -6.20 1.49
C VAL A 157 -3.36 -7.19 2.16
N LEU A 158 -3.87 -8.34 2.61
CA LEU A 158 -3.05 -9.39 3.21
C LEU A 158 -1.94 -9.89 2.27
N ASN A 159 -2.26 -10.17 1.01
CA ASN A 159 -1.27 -10.65 0.05
C ASN A 159 -0.24 -9.59 -0.29
N PHE A 160 -0.61 -8.30 -0.30
CA PHE A 160 0.33 -7.21 -0.44
C PHE A 160 1.30 -7.13 0.76
N THR A 161 0.79 -7.25 1.99
CA THR A 161 1.65 -7.32 3.19
C THR A 161 2.58 -8.52 3.14
N ARG A 162 2.11 -9.70 2.70
CA ARG A 162 2.96 -10.89 2.52
C ARG A 162 4.04 -10.71 1.47
N PHE A 163 3.72 -10.02 0.38
CA PHE A 163 4.69 -9.66 -0.65
C PHE A 163 5.78 -8.74 -0.08
N ILE A 164 5.40 -7.70 0.67
CA ILE A 164 6.34 -6.82 1.38
C ILE A 164 7.26 -7.64 2.29
N ASP A 165 6.68 -8.51 3.12
CA ASP A 165 7.45 -9.35 4.04
C ASP A 165 8.45 -10.20 3.27
N PHE A 166 8.01 -10.92 2.23
CA PHE A 166 8.88 -11.71 1.37
C PHE A 166 10.05 -10.92 0.81
N ILE A 167 9.79 -9.73 0.28
CA ILE A 167 10.80 -8.88 -0.37
C ILE A 167 11.80 -8.33 0.63
N TYR A 168 11.37 -7.88 1.81
CA TYR A 168 12.27 -7.23 2.78
C TYR A 168 12.83 -8.17 3.86
N LYS A 169 12.48 -9.46 3.84
CA LYS A 169 12.88 -10.43 4.88
C LYS A 169 14.38 -10.66 4.98
N ILE A 170 15.09 -10.64 3.85
CA ILE A 170 16.51 -11.01 3.77
C ILE A 170 17.39 -9.79 3.46
N GLY A 171 16.82 -8.78 2.82
CA GLY A 171 17.50 -7.58 2.36
C GLY A 171 16.54 -6.72 1.54
N ASP A 172 17.02 -5.62 0.97
CA ASP A 172 16.22 -4.83 0.03
C ASP A 172 16.18 -5.52 -1.34
N GLU A 173 15.43 -6.62 -1.44
CA GLU A 173 15.27 -7.38 -2.68
C GLU A 173 14.33 -6.67 -3.68
N TYR A 174 13.69 -5.57 -3.29
CA TYR A 174 12.88 -4.75 -4.20
C TYR A 174 13.79 -3.96 -5.14
N THR A 175 14.75 -3.26 -4.55
CA THR A 175 15.74 -2.47 -5.30
C THR A 175 16.86 -3.35 -5.84
N HIS A 176 17.33 -4.31 -5.02
CA HIS A 176 18.48 -5.17 -5.32
C HIS A 176 18.03 -6.63 -5.44
N VAL A 177 17.35 -6.95 -6.55
CA VAL A 177 16.77 -8.28 -6.78
C VAL A 177 17.84 -9.38 -6.71
N GLY A 178 17.80 -10.13 -5.61
CA GLY A 178 18.70 -11.22 -5.29
C GLY A 178 18.22 -12.57 -5.81
N LYS A 179 18.93 -13.61 -5.41
CA LYS A 179 18.66 -14.98 -5.86
C LYS A 179 17.29 -15.47 -5.38
N ASN A 180 16.91 -15.18 -4.13
CA ASN A 180 15.65 -15.69 -3.55
C ASN A 180 14.43 -15.18 -4.31
N THR A 181 14.42 -13.90 -4.68
CA THR A 181 13.33 -13.31 -5.46
C THR A 181 13.28 -13.89 -6.87
N LYS A 182 14.44 -14.06 -7.53
CA LYS A 182 14.54 -14.66 -8.87
C LYS A 182 14.07 -16.11 -8.89
N ASP A 183 14.51 -16.92 -7.93
CA ASP A 183 14.12 -18.32 -7.80
C ASP A 183 12.62 -18.43 -7.52
N GLY A 184 12.09 -17.57 -6.65
CA GLY A 184 10.65 -17.49 -6.35
C GLY A 184 9.81 -17.15 -7.58
N ILE A 185 10.23 -16.16 -8.38
CA ILE A 185 9.57 -15.81 -9.66
C ILE A 185 9.62 -16.98 -10.62
N THR A 186 10.78 -17.64 -10.72
CA THR A 186 11.01 -18.74 -11.66
C THR A 186 10.06 -19.90 -11.36
N VAL A 187 10.03 -20.38 -10.11
CA VAL A 187 9.17 -21.50 -9.70
C VAL A 187 7.67 -21.15 -9.77
N LEU A 188 7.31 -19.88 -9.55
CA LEU A 188 5.90 -19.49 -9.49
C LEU A 188 5.30 -19.15 -10.87
N LEU A 189 6.09 -18.55 -11.77
CA LEU A 189 5.58 -17.90 -12.99
C LEU A 189 6.24 -18.40 -14.28
N ILE A 190 7.36 -19.13 -14.21
CA ILE A 190 8.11 -19.57 -15.39
C ILE A 190 8.04 -21.09 -15.54
N ASP A 191 8.41 -21.81 -14.49
CA ASP A 191 8.54 -23.27 -14.55
C ASP A 191 7.20 -23.95 -14.25
N PRO A 192 6.60 -24.68 -15.21
CA PRO A 192 5.38 -25.42 -14.96
C PRO A 192 5.65 -26.63 -14.07
N ILE A 193 4.68 -26.96 -13.21
CA ILE A 193 4.73 -28.19 -12.41
C ILE A 193 4.64 -29.39 -13.36
N SER A 194 5.67 -30.24 -13.34
CA SER A 194 5.66 -31.48 -14.12
C SER A 194 4.64 -32.47 -13.55
N ILE A 195 3.75 -32.96 -14.39
CA ILE A 195 2.76 -33.99 -14.03
C ILE A 195 3.25 -35.30 -14.64
N SER A 196 3.68 -36.24 -13.81
CA SER A 196 3.99 -37.61 -14.23
C SER A 196 2.71 -38.45 -14.18
N TYR A 197 2.34 -39.04 -15.32
CA TYR A 197 1.24 -40.00 -15.44
C TYR A 197 1.76 -41.44 -15.35
#